data_AF-A0A954B6F7-F1
#
_entry.id   AF-A0A954B6F7-F1
#
_cell.length_a   1.000
_cell.length_b   1.000
_cell.length_c   1.000
_cell.angle_alpha   90.00
_cell.angle_beta   90.00
_cell.angle_gamma   90.00
#
_symmetry.space_group_name_H-M   'P 1'
#
loop_
_entity.id
_entity.type
_entity.pdbx_description
1 polymer ?
#
loop_
_entity_poly.entity_id
_entity_poly.type
_entity_poly.pdbx_seq_one_letter_code
_entity_poly.pdbx_strand_id
1 'polypeptide(L)'
;LTFVTVGHKISVGGRTCVEDDQTLVYREPQSGEGAAATKPAAAELPTPDFSEEFHPEPVTLFRYSALTLNSHRIHYDYPYATGIEDYPGLVVHGPLQATLLALLAKSSTGKDLASFSFRAMAPAFCGENVSLNASHADAGVDLWAAQGGVKTMTAMAGLREGGAA
;
A
#
# COMPACT_ATOMS: atom_id res chain seq x y z
N LEU A 1 7.35 -8.67 -19.05
CA LEU A 1 7.07 -8.52 -17.59
C LEU A 1 7.91 -9.55 -16.87
N THR A 2 8.60 -9.14 -15.82
CA THR A 2 9.41 -10.03 -14.97
C THR A 2 8.92 -9.92 -13.53
N PHE A 3 8.66 -11.06 -12.90
CA PHE A 3 8.24 -11.15 -11.51
C PHE A 3 9.40 -11.70 -10.67
N VAL A 4 9.72 -11.02 -9.59
CA VAL A 4 10.77 -11.43 -8.65
C VAL A 4 10.17 -11.49 -7.25
N THR A 5 10.22 -12.64 -6.62
CA THR A 5 9.83 -12.79 -5.22
C THR A 5 11.06 -12.79 -4.34
N VAL A 6 11.10 -11.89 -3.37
CA VAL A 6 12.15 -11.79 -2.35
C VAL A 6 11.54 -12.23 -1.02
N GLY A 7 12.09 -13.29 -0.43
CA GLY A 7 11.71 -13.77 0.89
C GLY A 7 12.65 -13.23 1.97
N HIS A 8 12.08 -12.70 3.05
CA HIS A 8 12.80 -12.27 4.24
C HIS A 8 12.42 -13.13 5.45
N LYS A 9 13.43 -13.49 6.25
CA LYS A 9 13.24 -14.22 7.50
C LYS A 9 14.02 -13.54 8.62
N ILE A 10 13.29 -12.98 9.58
CA ILE A 10 13.88 -12.29 10.73
C ILE A 10 13.80 -13.25 11.92
N SER A 11 14.95 -13.56 12.52
CA SER A 11 15.05 -14.53 13.62
C SER A 11 15.78 -13.94 14.83
N VAL A 12 15.32 -14.29 16.04
CA VAL A 12 15.95 -13.92 17.31
C VAL A 12 16.22 -15.20 18.10
N GLY A 13 17.47 -15.42 18.52
CA GLY A 13 17.85 -16.63 19.27
C GLY A 13 17.54 -17.95 18.55
N GLY A 14 17.64 -17.98 17.21
CA GLY A 14 17.33 -19.16 16.39
C GLY A 14 15.85 -19.42 16.14
N ARG A 15 14.94 -18.59 16.67
CA ARG A 15 13.50 -18.67 16.40
C ARG A 15 13.11 -17.65 15.35
N THR A 16 12.36 -18.06 14.33
CA THR A 16 11.75 -17.13 13.39
C THR A 16 10.72 -16.25 14.09
N CYS A 17 10.83 -14.95 13.92
CA CYS A 17 9.89 -13.96 14.45
C CYS A 17 8.98 -13.39 13.36
N VAL A 18 9.52 -13.19 12.15
CA VAL A 18 8.79 -12.66 10.99
C VAL A 18 9.26 -13.40 9.74
N GLU A 19 8.30 -13.77 8.89
CA GLU A 19 8.51 -14.19 7.51
C GLU A 19 7.73 -13.22 6.61
N ASP A 20 8.35 -12.78 5.52
CA ASP A 20 7.78 -11.83 4.57
C ASP A 20 8.16 -12.25 3.14
N ASP A 21 7.18 -12.24 2.24
CA ASP A 21 7.36 -12.53 0.82
C ASP A 21 6.92 -11.31 0.01
N GLN A 22 7.89 -10.64 -0.61
CA GLN A 22 7.65 -9.47 -1.43
C GLN A 22 7.76 -9.82 -2.92
N THR A 23 6.66 -9.66 -3.67
CA THR A 23 6.68 -9.83 -5.14
C THR A 23 6.84 -8.48 -5.84
N LEU A 24 7.98 -8.31 -6.51
CA LEU A 24 8.35 -7.15 -7.32
C LEU A 24 7.99 -7.43 -8.79
N VAL A 25 7.41 -6.43 -9.47
CA VAL A 25 7.05 -6.53 -10.88
C VAL A 25 7.89 -5.54 -11.67
N TYR A 26 8.79 -6.05 -12.49
CA TYR A 26 9.59 -5.27 -13.42
C TYR A 26 8.92 -5.25 -14.78
N ARG A 27 8.75 -4.03 -15.30
CA ARG A 27 8.26 -3.77 -16.65
C ARG A 27 9.37 -3.06 -17.42
N GLU A 28 9.51 -3.41 -18.69
CA GLU A 28 10.35 -2.63 -19.60
C GLU A 28 9.74 -1.24 -19.77
N PRO A 29 10.55 -0.17 -19.89
CA PRO A 29 10.04 1.16 -20.21
C PRO A 29 9.20 1.08 -21.48
N GLN A 30 7.95 1.53 -21.43
CA GLN A 30 7.13 1.61 -22.64
C GLN A 30 7.59 2.83 -23.45
N SER A 31 8.32 2.61 -24.54
CA SER A 31 8.70 3.68 -25.47
C SER A 31 7.58 3.92 -26.49
N GLY A 32 7.04 5.14 -26.56
CA GLY A 32 6.09 5.59 -27.59
C GLY A 32 4.79 6.21 -27.05
N GLU A 33 4.13 7.02 -27.86
CA GLU A 33 2.80 7.58 -27.58
C GLU A 33 1.79 6.43 -27.38
N GLY A 34 1.33 6.23 -26.14
CA GLY A 34 0.44 5.13 -25.76
C GLY A 34 0.79 4.42 -24.46
N ALA A 35 1.87 4.80 -23.77
CA ALA A 35 2.26 4.28 -22.46
C ALA A 35 1.35 4.70 -21.29
N ALA A 36 0.17 5.27 -21.55
CA ALA A 36 -0.79 5.56 -20.49
C ALA A 36 -1.24 4.23 -19.88
N ALA A 37 -0.85 3.99 -18.62
CA ALA A 37 -1.44 2.93 -17.82
C ALA A 37 -2.96 3.13 -17.89
N THR A 38 -3.69 2.14 -18.42
CA THR A 38 -5.15 2.17 -18.49
C THR A 38 -5.67 2.51 -17.11
N LYS A 39 -6.31 3.68 -16.98
CA LYS A 39 -6.91 4.13 -15.71
C LYS A 39 -7.90 3.04 -15.30
N PRO A 40 -7.69 2.37 -14.15
CA PRO A 40 -8.63 1.37 -13.70
C PRO A 40 -10.00 2.02 -13.57
N ALA A 41 -11.04 1.36 -14.10
CA ALA A 41 -12.39 1.88 -14.01
C ALA A 41 -12.77 2.00 -12.53
N ALA A 42 -13.43 3.10 -12.17
CA ALA A 42 -14.07 3.21 -10.86
C ALA A 42 -15.10 2.07 -10.75
N ALA A 43 -15.03 1.33 -9.66
CA ALA A 43 -16.00 0.31 -9.32
C ALA A 43 -16.77 0.77 -8.08
N GLU A 44 -17.98 0.27 -7.90
CA GLU A 44 -18.71 0.49 -6.66
C GLU A 44 -17.90 -0.09 -5.50
N LEU A 45 -17.51 0.79 -4.57
CA LEU A 45 -16.75 0.39 -3.40
C LEU A 45 -17.73 -0.19 -2.36
N PRO A 46 -17.38 -1.29 -1.69
CA PRO A 46 -18.18 -1.78 -0.57
C PRO A 46 -18.32 -0.70 0.51
N THR A 47 -19.45 -0.72 1.24
CA THR A 47 -19.59 0.10 2.44
C THR A 47 -18.66 -0.47 3.53
N PRO A 48 -17.75 0.33 4.11
CA PRO A 48 -16.88 -0.14 5.17
C PRO A 48 -17.57 -0.14 6.54
N ASP A 49 -17.13 -1.04 7.40
CA ASP A 49 -17.48 -1.03 8.83
C ASP A 49 -16.71 0.08 9.57
N PHE A 50 -15.50 0.38 9.11
CA PHE A 50 -14.64 1.42 9.66
C PHE A 50 -13.84 2.12 8.54
N SER A 51 -13.69 3.44 8.63
CA SER A 51 -13.01 4.23 7.61
C SER A 51 -12.27 5.42 8.22
N GLU A 52 -11.10 5.72 7.66
CA GLU A 52 -10.30 6.92 7.97
C GLU A 52 -9.86 7.59 6.66
N GLU A 53 -9.56 8.88 6.70
CA GLU A 53 -8.98 9.60 5.57
C GLU A 53 -7.50 9.87 5.78
N PHE A 54 -6.72 9.65 4.73
CA PHE A 54 -5.31 10.02 4.65
C PHE A 54 -5.11 11.06 3.55
N HIS A 55 -4.52 12.21 3.90
CA HIS A 55 -4.14 13.25 2.94
C HIS A 55 -2.63 13.16 2.64
N PRO A 56 -2.23 12.60 1.49
CA PRO A 56 -0.83 12.53 1.11
C PRO A 56 -0.29 13.91 0.74
N GLU A 57 0.68 14.39 1.51
CA GLU A 57 1.41 15.64 1.25
C GLU A 57 2.88 15.37 0.91
N PRO A 58 3.56 16.27 0.17
CA PRO A 58 4.97 16.08 -0.19
C PRO A 58 5.88 15.86 1.01
N VAL A 59 5.62 16.53 2.14
CA VAL A 59 6.39 16.37 3.38
C VAL A 59 6.21 14.96 3.95
N THR A 60 5.00 14.42 3.92
CA THR A 60 4.72 13.05 4.38
C THR A 60 5.41 12.03 3.48
N LEU A 61 5.36 12.19 2.15
CA LEU A 61 6.03 11.31 1.20
C LEU A 61 7.56 11.37 1.34
N PHE A 62 8.12 12.57 1.54
CA PHE A 62 9.55 12.74 1.81
C PHE A 62 9.98 12.04 3.10
N ARG A 63 9.24 12.24 4.20
CA ARG A 63 9.55 11.60 5.49
C ARG A 63 9.48 10.08 5.40
N TYR A 64 8.48 9.54 4.70
CA TYR A 64 8.37 8.09 4.51
C TYR A 64 9.52 7.54 3.67
N SER A 65 9.91 8.24 2.60
CA SER A 65 11.08 7.89 1.77
C SER A 65 12.35 7.84 2.62
N ALA A 66 12.58 8.84 3.47
CA ALA A 66 13.73 8.87 4.36
C ALA A 66 13.69 7.75 5.43
N LEU A 67 12.54 7.51 6.05
CA LEU A 67 12.36 6.49 7.09
C LEU A 67 12.60 5.07 6.56
N THR A 68 12.18 4.81 5.32
CA THR A 68 12.26 3.48 4.69
C THR A 68 13.47 3.31 3.79
N LEU A 69 14.32 4.33 3.69
CA LEU A 69 15.44 4.39 2.73
C LEU A 69 14.99 4.12 1.28
N ASN A 70 13.76 4.49 0.95
CA ASN A 70 13.22 4.37 -0.40
C ASN A 70 13.51 5.66 -1.18
N SER A 71 14.60 5.64 -1.95
CA SER A 71 15.08 6.80 -2.70
C SER A 71 14.44 6.98 -4.07
N HIS A 72 13.37 6.24 -4.42
CA HIS A 72 12.76 6.33 -5.73
C HIS A 72 12.13 7.71 -5.98
N ARG A 73 12.53 8.36 -7.07
CA ARG A 73 12.25 9.78 -7.33
C ARG A 73 10.77 10.11 -7.55
N ILE A 74 9.97 9.14 -8.02
CA ILE A 74 8.52 9.32 -8.20
C ILE A 74 7.76 9.78 -6.95
N HIS A 75 8.35 9.59 -5.77
CA HIS A 75 7.73 9.93 -4.49
C HIS A 75 7.99 11.37 -4.04
N TYR A 76 9.00 12.05 -4.58
CA TYR A 76 9.43 13.37 -4.07
C TYR A 76 9.93 14.35 -5.14
N ASP A 77 10.25 13.91 -6.35
CA ASP A 77 10.74 14.72 -7.46
C ASP A 77 9.66 14.85 -8.53
N TYR A 78 8.89 15.93 -8.48
CA TYR A 78 7.72 16.14 -9.36
C TYR A 78 8.09 16.25 -10.86
N PRO A 79 9.13 17.02 -11.26
CA PRO A 79 9.58 17.01 -12.65
C PRO A 79 9.99 15.63 -13.17
N TYR A 80 10.64 14.81 -12.34
CA TYR A 80 10.99 13.45 -12.73
C TYR A 80 9.75 12.54 -12.83
N ALA A 81 8.88 12.57 -11.83
CA ALA A 81 7.66 11.75 -11.80
C ALA A 81 6.79 12.01 -13.04
N THR A 82 6.63 13.28 -13.42
CA THR A 82 5.76 13.68 -14.52
C THR A 82 6.42 13.68 -15.89
N GLY A 83 7.70 14.04 -15.98
CA GLY A 83 8.41 14.18 -17.25
C GLY A 83 9.24 12.98 -17.70
N ILE A 84 9.58 12.07 -16.78
CA ILE A 84 10.41 10.88 -17.09
C ILE A 84 9.64 9.58 -16.92
N GLU A 85 8.78 9.48 -15.90
CA GLU A 85 7.99 8.28 -15.62
C GLU A 85 6.49 8.44 -15.93
N ASP A 86 6.10 9.56 -16.55
CA ASP A 86 4.76 9.83 -17.08
C ASP A 86 3.60 9.71 -16.07
N TYR A 87 3.89 9.86 -14.77
CA TYR A 87 2.86 9.94 -13.76
C TYR A 87 2.21 11.34 -13.74
N PRO A 88 0.90 11.48 -13.45
CA PRO A 88 0.26 12.79 -13.34
C PRO A 88 0.72 13.63 -12.13
N GLY A 89 1.44 13.02 -11.18
CA GLY A 89 1.97 13.69 -9.99
C GLY A 89 2.84 12.76 -9.16
N LEU A 90 3.20 13.20 -7.95
CA LEU A 90 3.96 12.37 -7.02
C LEU A 90 3.14 11.14 -6.62
N VAL A 91 3.75 9.97 -6.73
CA VAL A 91 3.10 8.69 -6.42
C VAL A 91 3.21 8.41 -4.92
N VAL A 92 2.11 8.02 -4.29
CA VAL A 92 2.11 7.56 -2.90
C VAL A 92 2.71 6.16 -2.82
N HIS A 93 3.63 5.92 -1.89
CA HIS A 93 4.27 4.61 -1.73
C HIS A 93 3.21 3.52 -1.48
N GLY A 94 3.30 2.40 -2.20
CA GLY A 94 2.53 1.20 -1.88
C GLY A 94 2.73 0.76 -0.41
N PRO A 95 3.98 0.64 0.07
CA PRO A 95 4.26 0.32 1.46
C PRO A 95 3.66 1.30 2.49
N LEU A 96 3.51 2.59 2.15
CA LEU A 96 2.85 3.56 3.03
C LEU A 96 1.36 3.24 3.16
N GLN A 97 0.66 2.99 2.04
CA GLN A 97 -0.73 2.55 2.06
C GLN A 97 -0.90 1.25 2.85
N ALA A 98 -0.01 0.26 2.64
CA ALA A 98 -0.02 -1.00 3.37
C ALA A 98 0.15 -0.80 4.89
N THR A 99 1.09 0.07 5.29
CA THR A 99 1.33 0.42 6.69
C THR A 99 0.08 1.05 7.32
N LEU A 100 -0.55 2.00 6.62
CA LEU A 100 -1.76 2.66 7.10
C LEU A 100 -2.94 1.69 7.23
N LEU A 101 -3.12 0.76 6.28
CA LEU A 101 -4.15 -0.28 6.38
C LEU A 101 -3.89 -1.26 7.52
N ALA A 102 -2.64 -1.63 7.79
CA ALA A 102 -2.29 -2.45 8.95
C ALA A 102 -2.60 -1.73 10.28
N LEU A 103 -2.33 -0.42 10.36
CA LEU A 103 -2.71 0.40 11.52
C LEU A 103 -4.24 0.51 11.66
N LEU A 104 -4.96 0.69 10.54
CA LEU A 104 -6.42 0.72 10.53
C LEU A 104 -7.04 -0.58 11.04
N ALA A 105 -6.50 -1.74 10.63
CA ALA A 105 -6.96 -3.04 11.11
C ALA A 105 -6.78 -3.18 12.63
N LYS A 106 -5.66 -2.67 13.16
CA LYS A 106 -5.41 -2.66 14.60
C LYS A 106 -6.33 -1.68 15.32
N SER A 107 -6.58 -0.49 14.78
CA SER A 107 -7.48 0.51 15.40
C SER A 107 -8.94 0.06 15.38
N SER A 108 -9.40 -0.58 14.30
CA SER A 108 -10.79 -1.03 14.15
C SER A 108 -11.13 -2.25 15.01
N THR A 109 -10.15 -3.11 15.31
CA THR A 109 -10.36 -4.35 16.07
C THR A 109 -9.84 -4.33 17.49
N GLY A 110 -8.89 -3.44 17.80
CA GLY A 110 -8.13 -3.43 19.06
C GLY A 110 -7.20 -4.63 19.24
N LYS A 111 -6.98 -5.46 18.21
CA LYS A 111 -6.15 -6.67 18.27
C LYS A 111 -4.84 -6.50 17.50
N ASP A 112 -3.81 -7.21 17.94
CA ASP A 112 -2.57 -7.33 17.19
C ASP A 112 -2.74 -8.24 15.97
N LEU A 113 -1.99 -7.95 14.91
CA LEU A 113 -2.01 -8.75 13.68
C LEU A 113 -1.13 -10.00 13.82
N ALA A 114 -1.64 -11.14 13.37
CA ALA A 114 -0.91 -12.39 13.21
C ALA A 114 -0.31 -12.52 11.81
N SER A 115 -1.01 -12.01 10.80
CA SER A 115 -0.60 -12.01 9.41
C SER A 115 -1.12 -10.76 8.70
N PHE A 116 -0.43 -10.35 7.64
CA PHE A 116 -0.86 -9.25 6.79
C PHE A 116 -0.42 -9.51 5.36
N SER A 117 -1.35 -9.39 4.42
CA SER A 117 -1.06 -9.50 2.99
C SER A 117 -1.69 -8.34 2.26
N PHE A 118 -1.04 -7.84 1.21
CA PHE A 118 -1.55 -6.71 0.44
C PHE A 118 -1.19 -6.81 -1.04
N ARG A 119 -1.94 -6.09 -1.86
CA ARG A 119 -1.73 -6.00 -3.30
C ARG A 119 -1.98 -4.56 -3.76
N ALA A 120 -1.00 -3.97 -4.44
CA ALA A 120 -1.18 -2.73 -5.16
C ALA A 120 -2.05 -2.97 -6.40
N MET A 121 -3.11 -2.18 -6.55
CA MET A 121 -4.11 -2.30 -7.61
C MET A 121 -4.01 -1.14 -8.61
N ALA A 122 -3.74 0.06 -8.10
CA ALA A 122 -3.60 1.29 -8.86
C ALA A 122 -2.67 2.27 -8.11
N PRO A 123 -1.98 3.19 -8.80
CA PRO A 123 -1.27 4.27 -8.12
C PRO A 123 -2.27 5.21 -7.42
N ALA A 124 -1.88 5.69 -6.24
CA ALA A 124 -2.48 6.86 -5.61
C ALA A 124 -1.51 8.04 -5.75
N PHE A 125 -2.03 9.26 -5.81
CA PHE A 125 -1.25 10.47 -6.03
C PHE A 125 -1.34 11.46 -4.86
N CYS A 126 -0.27 12.21 -4.66
CA CYS A 126 -0.18 13.28 -3.68
C CYS A 126 -1.21 14.39 -3.98
N GLY A 127 -1.78 15.01 -2.95
CA GLY A 127 -2.70 16.14 -3.05
C GLY A 127 -4.19 15.78 -3.12
N GLU A 128 -4.54 14.51 -3.29
CA GLU A 128 -5.92 14.01 -3.22
C GLU A 128 -6.09 13.03 -2.06
N ASN A 129 -7.23 13.08 -1.36
CA ASN A 129 -7.50 12.19 -0.23
C ASN A 129 -7.53 10.72 -0.68
N VAL A 130 -6.95 9.88 0.17
CA VAL A 130 -7.04 8.43 0.09
C VAL A 130 -7.93 7.97 1.24
N SER A 131 -9.05 7.32 0.95
CA SER A 131 -9.84 6.65 1.98
C SER A 131 -9.18 5.32 2.35
N LEU A 132 -9.07 5.06 3.64
CA LEU A 132 -8.59 3.82 4.23
C LEU A 132 -9.80 3.13 4.84
N ASN A 133 -10.05 1.88 4.45
CA ASN A 133 -11.32 1.24 4.73
C ASN A 133 -11.10 -0.18 5.25
N ALA A 134 -11.93 -0.59 6.20
CA ALA A 134 -11.94 -1.92 6.80
C ALA A 134 -13.36 -2.48 6.82
N SER A 135 -13.46 -3.79 6.59
CA SER A 135 -14.64 -4.58 6.88
C SER A 135 -14.27 -5.84 7.65
N HIS A 136 -15.00 -6.11 8.73
CA HIS A 136 -14.74 -7.24 9.60
C HIS A 136 -15.27 -8.53 8.95
N ALA A 137 -14.41 -9.53 8.84
CA ALA A 137 -14.74 -10.86 8.34
C ALA A 137 -14.58 -11.90 9.46
N ASP A 138 -15.16 -13.09 9.28
CA ASP A 138 -15.19 -14.15 10.32
C ASP A 138 -13.81 -14.51 10.90
N ALA A 139 -12.76 -14.42 10.09
CA ALA A 139 -11.38 -14.81 10.47
C ALA A 139 -10.35 -13.67 10.37
N GLY A 140 -10.77 -12.41 10.20
CA GLY A 140 -9.83 -11.30 9.98
C GLY A 140 -10.49 -9.98 9.58
N VAL A 141 -9.72 -9.15 8.90
CA VAL A 141 -10.17 -7.84 8.39
C VAL A 141 -9.81 -7.73 6.92
N ASP A 142 -10.83 -7.52 6.08
CA ASP A 142 -10.65 -7.13 4.69
C ASP A 142 -10.46 -5.62 4.62
N LEU A 143 -9.43 -5.19 3.91
CA LEU A 143 -8.95 -3.81 3.91
C LEU A 143 -8.78 -3.30 2.49
N TRP A 144 -9.06 -2.02 2.27
CA TRP A 144 -8.71 -1.37 1.00
C TRP A 144 -8.45 0.11 1.16
N ALA A 145 -7.50 0.60 0.37
CA ALA A 145 -7.30 2.02 0.13
C ALA A 145 -7.97 2.40 -1.19
N ALA A 146 -8.58 3.58 -1.27
CA ALA A 146 -9.16 4.09 -2.50
C ALA A 146 -8.93 5.59 -2.69
N GLN A 147 -8.77 6.01 -3.95
CA GLN A 147 -8.66 7.41 -4.36
C GLN A 147 -9.53 7.63 -5.60
N GLY A 148 -10.38 8.66 -5.60
CA GLY A 148 -11.27 8.96 -6.72
C GLY A 148 -12.20 7.80 -7.12
N GLY A 149 -12.64 6.98 -6.16
CA GLY A 149 -13.50 5.82 -6.40
C GLY A 149 -12.78 4.57 -6.96
N VAL A 150 -11.45 4.59 -7.06
CA VAL A 150 -10.64 3.47 -7.53
C VAL A 150 -9.89 2.86 -6.35
N LYS A 151 -9.94 1.53 -6.19
CA LYS A 151 -9.09 0.83 -5.21
C LYS A 151 -7.63 0.95 -5.64
N THR A 152 -6.80 1.55 -4.80
CA THR A 152 -5.36 1.70 -5.01
C THR A 152 -4.59 0.55 -4.34
N MET A 153 -5.15 0.01 -3.25
CA MET A 153 -4.61 -1.14 -2.54
C MET A 153 -5.73 -2.00 -1.98
N THR A 154 -5.54 -3.32 -2.00
CA THR A 154 -6.30 -4.26 -1.16
C THR A 154 -5.36 -4.92 -0.17
N ALA A 155 -5.86 -5.26 1.01
CA ALA A 155 -5.14 -6.01 2.01
C ALA A 155 -6.08 -6.91 2.82
N MET A 156 -5.49 -7.92 3.46
CA MET A 156 -6.17 -8.81 4.39
C MET A 156 -5.28 -8.98 5.61
N ALA A 157 -5.88 -8.83 6.79
CA ALA A 157 -5.20 -8.98 8.07
C ALA A 157 -5.79 -10.15 8.85
N GLY A 158 -4.95 -11.10 9.27
CA GLY A 158 -5.29 -12.10 10.29
C GLY A 158 -4.99 -11.54 11.68
N LEU A 159 -5.86 -11.79 12.65
CA LEU A 159 -5.72 -11.27 14.02
C LEU A 159 -5.11 -12.34 14.93
N ARG A 160 -4.28 -11.93 15.89
CA ARG A 160 -3.83 -12.83 16.96
C ARG A 160 -5.01 -13.19 17.85
N GLU A 161 -5.10 -14.48 18.21
CA GLU A 161 -5.97 -14.90 19.30
C GLU A 161 -5.53 -14.20 20.59
N GLY A 162 -6.49 -13.78 21.41
CA GLY A 162 -6.21 -13.10 22.68
C GLY A 162 -5.54 -14.05 23.67
N GLY A 163 -4.20 -14.13 23.61
CA GLY A 163 -3.36 -14.76 24.62
C GLY A 163 -2.71 -13.70 25.49
N ALA A 164 -2.86 -13.83 26.81
CA ALA A 164 -2.24 -12.95 27.80
C ALA A 164 -0.72 -12.83 27.57
N ALA A 165 -0.22 -11.60 27.68
CA ALA A 165 1.20 -11.26 27.70
C ALA A 165 1.96 -12.00 28.80
#